data_AF-A0A842KM70-F1
#
_entry.id   AF-A0A842KM70-F1
#
_cell.length_a   1.000
_cell.length_b   1.000
_cell.length_c   1.000
_cell.angle_alpha   90.00
_cell.angle_beta   90.00
_cell.angle_gamma   90.00
#
_symmetry.space_group_name_H-M   'P 1'
#
loop_
_entity.id
_entity.type
_entity.pdbx_description
1 polymer ?
#
loop_
_entity_poly.entity_id
_entity_poly.type
_entity_poly.pdbx_seq_one_letter_code
_entity_poly.pdbx_strand_id
1 'polypeptide(L)' 'MINTCQVCCRCKTKLKKQTFGSNTIYYCPQCGTMKTINPL' A
#
# COMPACT_ATOMS: atom_id res chain seq x y z
N MET A 1 0.30 -12.31 12.36
CA MET A 1 0.81 -12.24 10.97
C MET A 1 0.27 -10.97 10.34
N ILE A 2 1.09 -9.91 10.24
CA ILE A 2 0.69 -8.67 9.59
C ILE A 2 0.62 -8.98 8.08
N ASN A 3 -0.59 -9.13 7.58
CA ASN A 3 -0.85 -9.45 6.18
C ASN A 3 -0.60 -8.18 5.36
N THR A 4 0.66 -7.85 5.11
CA THR A 4 1.05 -6.78 4.19
C THR A 4 0.60 -7.21 2.80
N CYS A 5 -0.60 -6.80 2.38
CA CYS A 5 -1.07 -6.97 1.01
C CYS A 5 -0.08 -6.25 0.08
N GLN A 6 0.95 -6.95 -0.42
CA GLN A 6 1.89 -6.42 -1.41
C GLN A 6 1.22 -6.17 -2.77
N VAL A 7 0.02 -6.74 -2.94
CA VAL A 7 -0.82 -6.62 -4.14
C VAL A 7 -2.16 -6.00 -3.75
N CYS A 8 -2.74 -5.24 -4.67
CA CYS A 8 -4.04 -4.63 -4.49
C CYS A 8 -5.13 -5.70 -4.41
N CYS A 9 -5.99 -5.63 -3.40
CA CYS A 9 -7.11 -6.57 -3.24
C CYS A 9 -8.14 -6.50 -4.38
N ARG A 10 -8.22 -5.37 -5.11
CA ARG A 10 -9.18 -5.20 -6.22
C ARG A 10 -8.67 -5.74 -7.54
N CYS A 11 -7.50 -5.26 -7.99
CA CYS A 11 -6.98 -5.56 -9.33
C CYS A 11 -5.78 -6.50 -9.32
N LYS A 12 -5.36 -7.00 -8.15
CA LYS A 12 -4.17 -7.82 -7.93
C LYS A 12 -2.84 -7.22 -8.42
N THR A 13 -2.84 -5.96 -8.87
CA THR A 13 -1.63 -5.21 -9.24
C THR A 13 -0.74 -5.00 -8.03
N LYS A 14 0.58 -5.09 -8.22
CA LYS A 14 1.57 -4.79 -7.17
C LYS A 14 1.42 -3.35 -6.69
N LEU A 15 1.33 -3.17 -5.37
CA LEU A 15 1.25 -1.83 -4.78
C LEU A 15 2.63 -1.15 -4.87
N LYS A 16 2.64 0.14 -5.19
CA LYS A 16 3.82 0.98 -5.08
C LYS A 16 3.96 1.50 -3.66
N LYS A 17 5.17 1.40 -3.12
CA LYS A 17 5.53 1.96 -1.82
C LYS A 17 6.03 3.40 -2.01
N GLN A 18 5.53 4.31 -1.18
CA GLN A 18 6.00 5.68 -1.11
C GLN A 18 6.21 6.06 0.35
N THR A 19 7.39 6.60 0.65
CA THR A 19 7.78 6.94 2.02
C THR A 19 7.84 8.47 2.15
N PHE A 20 7.14 9.01 3.14
CA PHE A 20 7.14 10.44 3.48
C PHE A 20 7.56 10.59 4.94
N GLY A 21 8.83 10.94 5.17
CA GLY A 21 9.41 10.92 6.52
C GLY A 21 9.33 9.52 7.14
N SER A 22 8.71 9.40 8.31
CA SER A 22 8.48 8.12 9.00
C SER A 22 7.25 7.36 8.51
N ASN A 23 6.43 7.96 7.63
CA ASN A 23 5.20 7.34 7.14
C ASN A 23 5.45 6.56 5.86
N THR A 24 4.99 5.30 5.83
CA THR A 24 5.01 4.48 4.62
C THR A 24 3.59 4.28 4.10
N ILE A 25 3.36 4.68 2.85
CA ILE A 25 2.09 4.56 2.15
C ILE A 25 2.26 3.55 1.01
N TYR A 26 1.28 2.68 0.82
CA TYR A 26 1.20 1.77 -0.31
C TYR A 26 0.02 2.16 -1.19
N TYR A 27 0.24 2.42 -2.47
CA TYR A 27 -0.82 2.83 -3.40
C TYR A 27 -0.88 1.93 -4.64
N CYS A 28 -2.09 1.75 -5.16
CA CYS A 28 -2.39 1.02 -6.38
C CYS A 28 -2.38 1.99 -7.58
N PRO A 29 -1.43 1.91 -8.51
CA PRO A 29 -1.38 2.83 -9.66
C PRO A 29 -2.49 2.60 -10.67
N GLN A 30 -3.12 1.42 -10.71
CA GLN A 30 -4.19 1.12 -11.67
C GLN A 30 -5.58 1.49 -11.19
N CYS A 31 -5.82 1.39 -9.89
CA CYS A 31 -7.15 1.48 -9.31
C CYS A 31 -7.31 2.65 -8.34
N GLY A 32 -6.23 3.37 -8.04
CA GLY A 32 -6.22 4.50 -7.12
C GLY A 32 -6.34 4.14 -5.63
N THR A 33 -6.57 2.88 -5.29
CA THR A 33 -6.68 2.43 -3.89
C THR A 33 -5.38 2.69 -3.13
N MET A 34 -5.47 3.38 -2.00
CA MET A 34 -4.35 3.63 -1.09
C MET A 34 -4.55 2.87 0.23
N LYS A 35 -3.47 2.29 0.74
CA LYS A 35 -3.37 1.77 2.10
C LYS A 35 -2.20 2.45 2.79
N THR A 36 -2.51 3.26 3.79
CA THR A 36 -1.51 3.79 4.69
C THR A 36 -1.23 2.72 5.74
N ILE A 37 0.02 2.24 5.83
CA ILE A 37 0.42 1.45 6.98
C ILE A 37 0.96 2.47 7.96
N ASN A 38 0.10 2.92 8.88
CA ASN A 38 0.54 3.74 9.99
C ASN A 38 1.15 2.78 11.03
N PRO A 39 2.46 2.84 11.31
CA PRO A 39 3.00 2.15 12.47
C PRO A 39 2.50 2.91 13.71
N LEU A 40 1.37 2.48 14.27
CA LEU A 40 1.02 2.78 15.66
C LEU A 40 1.86 1.90 16.59
#